data_AF-A0A534C5W5-F1
#
_entry.id   AF-A0A534C5W5-F1
#
_cell.length_a   1.000
_cell.length_b   1.000
_cell.length_c   1.000
_cell.angle_alpha   90.00
_cell.angle_beta   90.00
_cell.angle_gamma   90.00
#
_symmetry.space_group_name_H-M   'P 1'
#
loop_
_entity.id
_entity.type
_entity.pdbx_description
1 polymer ?
#
loop_
_entity_poly.entity_id
_entity_poly.type
_entity_poly.pdbx_seq_one_letter_code
_entity_poly.pdbx_strand_id
1 'polypeptide(L)'
;IMGNSGGDNRTEFDFRAPHAVWYESPNIAGAHANFLVSPGQNRSTDTGLYAQGEPDCSGGNSTGGLNGNAGQPTSCEDGSFATLYSVDLTYDSGPLYVTAAYELHKDVNRIGDEIVPGTIGIRDESAYKLGVQYTFPTKTTVNVVVERLQRDAITDSLDERTHTATWLALTQGLTAFDDLNLGWAHVGRTPGQPVEGVQDKFGNPAPAGSSDNEANLYTIGLKHRFVDKRTTAYLTYSSLVNGYWAHYSLGAGGHGLPTRNYVGDKFSGGCQTGGNCGRPFSGNNPEAVSFGLTYDF
;
A
#
# COMPACT_ATOMS: atom_id res chain seq x y z
N ILE A 1 4.24 0.03 -2.18
CA ILE A 1 4.95 -1.13 -1.60
C ILE A 1 4.46 -1.35 -0.19
N MET A 2 4.94 -0.61 0.82
CA MET A 2 4.43 -0.76 2.19
C MET A 2 2.94 -0.43 2.27
N GLY A 3 2.17 -1.23 3.01
CA GLY A 3 0.73 -1.04 3.22
C GLY A 3 -0.16 -1.25 1.98
N ASN A 4 0.36 -1.87 0.92
CA ASN A 4 -0.40 -2.17 -0.31
C ASN A 4 -0.52 -3.68 -0.44
N SER A 5 -1.73 -4.22 -0.58
CA SER A 5 -1.95 -5.66 -0.58
C SER A 5 -1.63 -6.37 -1.88
N GLY A 6 -1.42 -5.70 -3.02
CA GLY A 6 -1.27 -6.47 -4.26
C GLY A 6 -0.90 -5.73 -5.52
N GLY A 7 -0.93 -4.40 -5.55
CA GLY A 7 -0.43 -3.62 -6.70
C GLY A 7 -1.46 -2.68 -7.33
N ASP A 8 -2.71 -2.67 -6.90
CA ASP A 8 -3.60 -1.59 -7.29
C ASP A 8 -3.17 -0.28 -6.65
N ASN A 9 -3.54 0.81 -7.30
CA ASN A 9 -3.12 2.17 -6.98
C ASN A 9 -3.72 2.72 -5.67
N ARG A 10 -3.48 2.02 -4.56
CA ARG A 10 -4.02 2.26 -3.23
C ARG A 10 -3.03 1.90 -2.12
N THR A 11 -3.38 2.33 -0.92
CA THR A 11 -2.76 1.94 0.34
C THR A 11 -3.89 1.41 1.20
N GLU A 12 -3.95 0.09 1.35
CA GLU A 12 -5.04 -0.62 2.04
C GLU A 12 -4.78 -0.75 3.53
N PHE A 13 -3.52 -0.75 3.95
CA PHE A 13 -3.10 -0.72 5.36
C PHE A 13 -2.38 0.60 5.66
N ASP A 14 -2.41 1.06 6.91
CA ASP A 14 -1.89 2.38 7.37
C ASP A 14 -2.64 3.61 6.81
N PHE A 15 -3.83 3.42 6.24
CA PHE A 15 -4.62 4.55 5.79
C PHE A 15 -5.36 5.21 6.96
N ARG A 16 -5.86 6.43 6.74
CA ARG A 16 -6.69 7.11 7.73
C ARG A 16 -8.09 6.52 7.71
N ALA A 17 -8.42 5.72 8.73
CA ALA A 17 -9.72 5.06 8.84
C ALA A 17 -10.85 6.05 9.20
N PRO A 18 -11.95 6.13 8.42
CA PRO A 18 -13.14 6.89 8.80
C PRO A 18 -13.88 6.18 9.94
N HIS A 19 -14.82 6.90 10.57
CA HIS A 19 -15.67 6.36 11.65
C HIS A 19 -14.92 5.69 12.82
N ALA A 20 -13.65 6.04 13.04
CA ALA A 20 -12.81 5.37 14.00
C ALA A 20 -13.06 5.86 15.44
N VAL A 21 -13.01 4.91 16.37
CA VAL A 21 -12.76 5.18 17.79
C VAL A 21 -11.37 4.65 18.09
N TRP A 22 -10.55 5.48 18.71
CA TRP A 22 -9.20 5.09 19.12
C TRP A 22 -8.93 5.48 20.56
N TYR A 23 -7.98 4.77 21.17
CA TYR A 23 -7.41 5.08 22.47
C TYR A 23 -5.90 5.12 22.36
N GLU A 24 -5.30 6.10 23.04
CA GLU A 24 -3.87 6.31 23.12
C GLU A 24 -3.49 6.23 24.60
N SER A 25 -2.60 5.29 24.95
CA SER A 25 -2.17 5.14 26.33
C SER A 25 -1.28 6.31 26.78
N PRO A 26 -1.14 6.60 28.08
CA PRO A 26 -0.06 7.45 28.56
C PRO A 26 1.31 6.87 28.18
N ASN A 27 2.33 7.72 28.02
CA ASN A 27 3.71 7.26 27.93
C ASN A 27 4.18 6.75 29.30
N ILE A 28 4.58 5.47 29.36
CA ILE A 28 5.10 4.82 30.55
C ILE A 28 6.54 4.38 30.29
N ALA A 29 7.49 5.17 30.78
CA ALA A 29 8.93 4.90 30.66
C ALA A 29 9.39 4.68 29.20
N GLY A 30 8.85 5.47 28.27
CA GLY A 30 9.13 5.37 26.83
C GLY A 30 8.17 4.47 26.07
N ALA A 31 7.42 3.59 26.75
CA ALA A 31 6.44 2.72 26.11
C ALA A 31 5.08 3.44 25.92
N HIS A 32 4.45 3.19 24.78
CA HIS A 32 3.16 3.74 24.40
C HIS A 32 2.41 2.76 23.50
N ALA A 33 1.10 2.62 23.68
CA ALA A 33 0.25 1.76 22.86
C ALA A 33 -0.99 2.51 22.37
N ASN A 34 -1.38 2.20 21.13
CA ASN A 34 -2.65 2.65 20.57
C ASN A 34 -3.52 1.47 20.16
N PHE A 35 -4.81 1.73 20.12
CA PHE A 35 -5.84 0.78 19.74
C PHE A 35 -6.87 1.54 18.95
N LEU A 36 -7.31 1.00 17.82
CA LEU A 36 -8.30 1.61 16.96
C LEU A 36 -9.29 0.54 16.51
N VAL A 37 -10.57 0.92 16.49
CA VAL A 37 -11.63 0.17 15.82
C VAL A 37 -12.38 1.12 14.89
N SER A 38 -12.56 0.70 13.65
CA SER A 38 -13.31 1.45 12.64
C SER A 38 -14.33 0.53 11.96
N PRO A 39 -15.64 0.82 12.06
CA PRO A 39 -16.63 0.17 11.22
C PRO A 39 -16.47 0.67 9.78
N GLY A 40 -16.26 -0.26 8.86
CA GLY A 40 -16.29 -0.02 7.43
C GLY A 40 -17.71 -0.19 6.86
N GLN A 41 -17.84 -1.05 5.85
CA GLN A 41 -19.06 -1.23 5.09
C GLN A 41 -19.96 -2.31 5.68
N ASN A 42 -20.93 -1.88 6.47
CA ASN A 42 -21.85 -2.77 7.16
C ASN A 42 -23.32 -2.59 6.72
N ARG A 43 -23.56 -1.95 5.56
CA ARG A 43 -24.91 -1.73 5.03
C ARG A 43 -25.45 -2.89 4.19
N SER A 44 -24.58 -3.80 3.78
CA SER A 44 -24.91 -5.05 3.11
C SER A 44 -24.16 -6.21 3.76
N THR A 45 -24.62 -7.43 3.51
CA THR A 45 -23.99 -8.66 4.05
C THR A 45 -22.70 -9.04 3.33
N ASP A 46 -22.42 -8.40 2.20
CA ASP A 46 -21.27 -8.65 1.34
C ASP A 46 -20.26 -7.50 1.39
N THR A 47 -20.49 -6.46 2.20
CA THR A 47 -19.70 -5.22 2.22
C THR A 47 -19.62 -4.50 0.86
N GLY A 48 -20.50 -4.79 -0.11
CA GLY A 48 -20.46 -4.19 -1.46
C GLY A 48 -21.04 -2.78 -1.57
N LEU A 49 -21.70 -2.26 -0.52
CA LEU A 49 -22.34 -0.94 -0.49
C LEU A 49 -21.56 0.08 0.35
N TYR A 50 -21.55 1.33 -0.10
CA TYR A 50 -20.98 2.47 0.64
C TYR A 50 -21.48 2.54 2.09
N ALA A 51 -20.56 2.87 2.99
CA ALA A 51 -20.90 3.26 4.35
C ALA A 51 -21.79 4.52 4.36
N GLN A 52 -22.60 4.69 5.40
CA GLN A 52 -23.51 5.83 5.47
C GLN A 52 -22.72 7.13 5.67
N GLY A 53 -22.86 8.06 4.73
CA GLY A 53 -22.21 9.37 4.80
C GLY A 53 -20.81 9.41 4.19
N GLU A 54 -20.31 8.29 3.68
CA GLU A 54 -19.05 8.23 2.97
C GLU A 54 -19.27 8.38 1.46
N PRO A 55 -18.47 9.20 0.77
CA PRO A 55 -18.47 9.28 -0.68
C PRO A 55 -17.70 8.11 -1.32
N ASP A 56 -16.88 7.42 -0.53
CA ASP A 56 -15.96 6.39 -0.99
C ASP A 56 -16.07 5.09 -0.20
N CYS A 57 -15.67 3.98 -0.83
CA CYS A 57 -15.62 2.69 -0.15
C CYS A 57 -14.48 2.69 0.89
N SER A 58 -14.70 2.04 2.03
CA SER A 58 -13.61 1.76 2.97
C SER A 58 -12.48 1.03 2.24
N GLY A 59 -11.20 1.37 2.47
CA GLY A 59 -10.08 0.81 1.68
C GLY A 59 -9.83 1.51 0.33
N GLY A 60 -10.64 2.51 -0.04
CA GLY A 60 -10.31 3.51 -1.06
C GLY A 60 -10.69 3.17 -2.51
N ASN A 61 -11.52 2.14 -2.75
CA ASN A 61 -11.93 1.77 -4.10
C ASN A 61 -13.42 2.03 -4.38
N SER A 62 -13.75 3.18 -4.96
CA SER A 62 -15.06 3.47 -5.51
C SER A 62 -15.10 3.12 -7.01
N THR A 63 -15.73 2.01 -7.40
CA THR A 63 -15.90 1.70 -8.84
C THR A 63 -17.07 2.45 -9.50
N GLY A 64 -17.78 3.30 -8.76
CA GLY A 64 -18.86 4.17 -9.26
C GLY A 64 -18.46 5.66 -9.24
N GLY A 65 -18.72 6.34 -10.36
CA GLY A 65 -18.19 7.69 -10.71
C GLY A 65 -18.15 8.69 -9.55
N LEU A 66 -16.96 9.14 -9.16
CA LEU A 66 -16.29 10.29 -9.76
C LEU A 66 -14.81 10.04 -10.15
N ASN A 67 -14.34 8.79 -10.11
CA ASN A 67 -13.02 8.39 -10.63
C ASN A 67 -13.17 7.29 -11.70
N GLY A 68 -13.14 7.70 -12.97
CA GLY A 68 -12.75 6.83 -14.09
C GLY A 68 -13.82 5.94 -14.74
N ASN A 69 -14.76 5.31 -14.01
CA ASN A 69 -15.78 4.45 -14.61
C ASN A 69 -17.19 5.08 -14.52
N ALA A 70 -17.47 6.00 -15.44
CA ALA A 70 -18.82 6.50 -15.66
C ALA A 70 -19.71 5.40 -16.26
N GLY A 71 -20.57 4.78 -15.44
CA GLY A 71 -21.68 3.95 -15.92
C GLY A 71 -21.83 2.55 -15.32
N GLN A 72 -21.05 2.18 -14.30
CA GLN A 72 -21.31 0.97 -13.50
C GLN A 72 -22.00 1.36 -12.17
N PRO A 73 -22.95 0.55 -11.68
CA PRO A 73 -23.50 0.75 -10.34
C PRO A 73 -22.34 0.80 -9.34
N THR A 74 -22.45 1.73 -8.39
CA THR A 74 -21.54 1.93 -7.28
C THR A 74 -21.31 0.62 -6.51
N SER A 75 -20.21 -0.08 -6.76
CA SER A 75 -19.85 -1.29 -6.02
C SER A 75 -18.47 -1.17 -5.37
N CYS A 76 -18.38 -1.71 -4.17
CA CYS A 76 -17.18 -1.72 -3.36
C CYS A 76 -16.56 -3.12 -3.30
N GLU A 77 -16.58 -3.84 -4.41
CA GLU A 77 -16.30 -5.27 -4.46
C GLU A 77 -14.81 -5.61 -4.59
N ASP A 78 -13.94 -4.61 -4.46
CA ASP A 78 -12.51 -4.80 -4.53
C ASP A 78 -11.80 -3.95 -3.46
N GLY A 79 -11.59 -4.56 -2.30
CA GLY A 79 -10.78 -4.05 -1.19
C GLY A 79 -11.55 -3.43 -0.04
N SER A 80 -12.88 -3.38 -0.12
CA SER A 80 -13.68 -2.90 1.00
C SER A 80 -13.88 -3.94 2.08
N PHE A 81 -14.17 -3.51 3.31
CA PHE A 81 -14.17 -4.38 4.48
C PHE A 81 -15.29 -4.00 5.46
N ALA A 82 -15.68 -4.94 6.32
CA ALA A 82 -16.73 -4.74 7.33
C ALA A 82 -16.22 -3.96 8.55
N THR A 83 -15.13 -4.40 9.17
CA THR A 83 -14.55 -3.76 10.37
C THR A 83 -13.04 -3.84 10.37
N LEU A 84 -12.39 -2.74 10.72
CA LEU A 84 -10.95 -2.65 10.93
C LEU A 84 -10.65 -2.62 12.43
N TYR A 85 -9.68 -3.43 12.84
CA TYR A 85 -9.04 -3.41 14.14
C TYR A 85 -7.57 -3.12 13.96
N SER A 86 -7.01 -2.19 14.73
CA SER A 86 -5.58 -1.88 14.69
C SER A 86 -5.03 -1.68 16.09
N VAL A 87 -3.82 -2.17 16.33
CA VAL A 87 -3.09 -1.99 17.58
C VAL A 87 -1.62 -1.75 17.27
N ASP A 88 -1.01 -0.81 17.98
CA ASP A 88 0.43 -0.66 17.98
C ASP A 88 1.00 -0.53 19.38
N LEU A 89 2.25 -0.95 19.51
CA LEU A 89 3.11 -0.73 20.65
C LEU A 89 4.38 -0.06 20.15
N THR A 90 4.74 1.04 20.79
CA THR A 90 5.94 1.82 20.51
C THR A 90 6.77 1.94 21.76
N TYR A 91 8.09 2.01 21.58
CA TYR A 91 9.05 2.32 22.63
C TYR A 91 10.01 3.37 22.11
N ASP A 92 10.02 4.53 22.75
CA ASP A 92 10.92 5.64 22.45
C ASP A 92 11.76 5.97 23.69
N SER A 93 13.08 5.83 23.56
CA SER A 93 14.01 6.20 24.60
C SER A 93 15.35 6.63 24.01
N GLY A 94 15.62 7.93 24.08
CA GLY A 94 16.89 8.51 23.67
C GLY A 94 17.09 8.40 22.15
N PRO A 95 18.14 7.73 21.67
CA PRO A 95 18.37 7.56 20.23
C PRO A 95 17.55 6.44 19.60
N LEU A 96 16.87 5.60 20.39
CA LEU A 96 16.20 4.39 19.94
C LEU A 96 14.68 4.58 19.91
N TYR A 97 14.08 4.24 18.78
CA TYR A 97 12.65 4.06 18.61
C TYR A 97 12.36 2.66 18.06
N VAL A 98 11.37 1.98 18.64
CA VAL A 98 10.91 0.65 18.21
C VAL A 98 9.40 0.67 18.11
N THR A 99 8.85 -0.03 17.11
CA THR A 99 7.41 -0.21 16.96
C THR A 99 7.07 -1.65 16.57
N ALA A 100 5.95 -2.14 17.09
CA ALA A 100 5.26 -3.33 16.63
C ALA A 100 3.79 -2.97 16.42
N ALA A 101 3.23 -3.30 15.26
CA ALA A 101 1.83 -3.02 14.96
C ALA A 101 1.14 -4.23 14.32
N TYR A 102 -0.17 -4.33 14.50
CA TYR A 102 -1.03 -5.31 13.87
C TYR A 102 -2.35 -4.66 13.47
N GLU A 103 -2.78 -4.92 12.24
CA GLU A 103 -4.05 -4.45 11.70
C GLU A 103 -4.79 -5.62 11.05
N LEU A 104 -6.10 -5.68 11.26
CA LEU A 104 -7.01 -6.71 10.76
C LEU A 104 -8.25 -6.06 10.17
N HIS A 105 -8.52 -6.39 8.92
CA HIS A 105 -9.73 -6.02 8.20
C HIS A 105 -10.60 -7.27 8.08
N LYS A 106 -11.80 -7.21 8.65
CA LYS A 106 -12.78 -8.29 8.59
C LYS A 106 -13.59 -8.22 7.31
N ASP A 107 -13.84 -9.38 6.71
CA ASP A 107 -14.75 -9.53 5.57
C ASP A 107 -14.37 -8.60 4.39
N VAL A 108 -13.11 -8.63 3.97
CA VAL A 108 -12.63 -7.88 2.80
C VAL A 108 -13.21 -8.47 1.52
N ASN A 109 -14.06 -7.70 0.83
CA ASN A 109 -14.69 -8.07 -0.42
C ASN A 109 -13.74 -7.89 -1.61
N ARG A 110 -13.49 -9.01 -2.29
CA ARG A 110 -12.72 -9.12 -3.53
C ARG A 110 -13.51 -9.84 -4.63
N ILE A 111 -14.83 -9.77 -4.59
CA ILE A 111 -15.70 -10.40 -5.61
C ILE A 111 -15.46 -9.75 -6.99
N GLY A 112 -15.06 -8.47 -7.02
CA GLY A 112 -14.68 -7.78 -8.26
C GLY A 112 -13.47 -8.38 -8.97
N ASP A 113 -12.62 -9.12 -8.24
CA ASP A 113 -11.45 -9.81 -8.81
C ASP A 113 -11.81 -11.19 -9.38
N GLU A 114 -13.06 -11.65 -9.20
CA GLU A 114 -13.51 -12.96 -9.66
C GLU A 114 -13.85 -12.94 -11.16
N ILE A 115 -13.08 -13.68 -11.96
CA ILE A 115 -13.51 -14.06 -13.31
C ILE A 115 -14.42 -15.30 -13.25
N VAL A 116 -14.18 -16.20 -12.29
CA VAL A 116 -15.04 -17.34 -11.99
C VAL A 116 -15.72 -17.10 -10.63
N PRO A 117 -17.05 -16.95 -10.58
CA PRO A 117 -17.76 -16.65 -9.35
C PRO A 117 -17.49 -17.67 -8.22
N GLY A 118 -17.24 -17.16 -7.01
CA GLY A 118 -17.00 -17.93 -5.79
C GLY A 118 -15.56 -18.41 -5.59
N THR A 119 -14.59 -17.89 -6.35
CA THR A 119 -13.18 -18.32 -6.28
C THR A 119 -12.28 -17.46 -5.41
N ILE A 120 -12.62 -16.20 -5.13
CA ILE A 120 -11.80 -15.27 -4.32
C ILE A 120 -12.61 -14.77 -3.11
N GLY A 121 -13.80 -14.24 -3.37
CA GLY A 121 -14.83 -13.90 -2.42
C GLY A 121 -14.43 -12.90 -1.33
N ILE A 122 -15.14 -13.01 -0.20
CA ILE A 122 -15.02 -12.14 0.97
C ILE A 122 -14.21 -12.86 2.04
N ARG A 123 -13.09 -12.28 2.48
CA ARG A 123 -12.14 -12.90 3.42
C ARG A 123 -11.45 -11.86 4.28
N ASP A 124 -10.90 -12.29 5.41
CA ASP A 124 -10.11 -11.40 6.24
C ASP A 124 -8.75 -11.09 5.61
N GLU A 125 -8.26 -9.87 5.82
CA GLU A 125 -6.89 -9.47 5.51
C GLU A 125 -6.26 -8.88 6.76
N SER A 126 -4.98 -9.17 7.00
CA SER A 126 -4.26 -8.62 8.13
C SER A 126 -2.82 -8.29 7.78
N ALA A 127 -2.23 -7.37 8.53
CA ALA A 127 -0.83 -7.05 8.42
C ALA A 127 -0.20 -6.90 9.80
N TYR A 128 1.03 -7.39 9.96
CA TYR A 128 1.87 -7.02 11.10
C TYR A 128 3.10 -6.25 10.64
N LYS A 129 3.56 -5.34 11.48
CA LYS A 129 4.75 -4.52 11.25
C LYS A 129 5.68 -4.55 12.44
N LEU A 130 6.98 -4.61 12.15
CA LEU A 130 8.04 -4.40 13.13
C LEU A 130 8.96 -3.32 12.58
N GLY A 131 9.21 -2.28 13.36
CA GLY A 131 10.05 -1.16 12.98
C GLY A 131 11.07 -0.83 14.04
N VAL A 132 12.27 -0.48 13.62
CA VAL A 132 13.33 0.04 14.50
C VAL A 132 13.96 1.26 13.83
N GLN A 133 14.20 2.29 14.62
CA GLN A 133 14.95 3.46 14.23
C GLN A 133 16.01 3.78 15.28
N TYR A 134 17.21 4.16 14.83
CA TYR A 134 18.27 4.60 15.70
C TYR A 134 18.98 5.83 15.14
N THR A 135 19.13 6.87 15.97
CA THR A 135 19.89 8.08 15.64
C THR A 135 21.27 8.07 16.31
N PHE A 136 22.32 8.04 15.49
CA PHE A 136 23.71 8.09 15.92
C PHE A 136 24.14 9.52 16.26
N PRO A 137 25.17 9.70 17.12
CA PRO A 137 25.76 11.00 17.42
C PRO A 137 26.28 11.77 16.19
N THR A 138 26.58 11.05 15.10
CA THR A 138 26.96 11.61 13.78
C THR A 138 25.79 12.26 13.04
N LYS A 139 24.60 12.35 13.65
CA LYS A 139 23.34 12.78 13.02
C LYS A 139 22.92 11.91 11.86
N THR A 140 23.40 10.67 11.84
CA THR A 140 22.91 9.62 10.96
C THR A 140 21.73 8.95 11.65
N THR A 141 20.61 8.78 10.98
CA THR A 141 19.47 8.00 11.47
C THR A 141 19.25 6.85 10.51
N VAL A 142 19.17 5.64 11.06
CA VAL A 142 18.83 4.43 10.30
C VAL A 142 17.45 3.96 10.75
N ASN A 143 16.59 3.63 9.78
CA ASN A 143 15.26 3.08 10.02
C ASN A 143 15.11 1.79 9.21
N VAL A 144 14.54 0.76 9.83
CA VAL A 144 14.16 -0.49 9.19
C VAL A 144 12.72 -0.80 9.58
N VAL A 145 11.90 -1.19 8.62
CA VAL A 145 10.55 -1.71 8.84
C VAL A 145 10.41 -3.01 8.05
N VAL A 146 9.83 -4.02 8.67
CA VAL A 146 9.36 -5.24 8.01
C VAL A 146 7.86 -5.32 8.21
N GLU A 147 7.14 -5.57 7.12
CA GLU A 147 5.71 -5.80 7.09
C GLU A 147 5.45 -7.20 6.54
N ARG A 148 4.49 -7.91 7.11
CA ARG A 148 3.88 -9.08 6.48
C ARG A 148 2.40 -8.83 6.36
N LEU A 149 1.92 -8.84 5.13
CA LEU A 149 0.50 -8.82 4.82
C LEU A 149 0.06 -10.26 4.55
N GLN A 150 -1.14 -10.59 5.00
CA GLN A 150 -1.76 -11.91 4.82
C GLN A 150 -3.22 -11.75 4.47
N ARG A 151 -3.67 -12.50 3.48
CA ARG A 151 -5.10 -12.72 3.22
C ARG A 151 -5.45 -14.16 3.59
N ASP A 152 -6.63 -14.35 4.16
CA ASP A 152 -7.22 -15.68 4.31
C ASP A 152 -7.69 -16.20 2.94
N ALA A 153 -6.77 -16.76 2.15
CA ALA A 153 -7.04 -17.18 0.78
C ALA A 153 -7.67 -18.59 0.69
N ILE A 154 -8.46 -18.82 -0.36
CA ILE A 154 -9.06 -20.15 -0.63
C ILE A 154 -8.00 -21.17 -1.06
N THR A 155 -7.05 -20.76 -1.90
CA THR A 155 -5.87 -21.55 -2.29
C THR A 155 -4.67 -20.63 -2.49
N ASP A 156 -3.46 -21.18 -2.32
CA ASP A 156 -2.21 -20.46 -2.58
C ASP A 156 -2.15 -19.89 -4.01
N SER A 157 -2.71 -20.59 -5.00
CA SER A 157 -2.69 -20.14 -6.40
C SER A 157 -3.49 -18.86 -6.65
N LEU A 158 -4.45 -18.55 -5.77
CA LEU A 158 -5.31 -17.36 -5.85
C LEU A 158 -4.90 -16.29 -4.85
N ASP A 159 -3.86 -16.54 -4.04
CA ASP A 159 -3.37 -15.60 -3.05
C ASP A 159 -2.35 -14.63 -3.66
N GLU A 160 -2.86 -13.57 -4.28
CA GLU A 160 -2.03 -12.46 -4.79
C GLU A 160 -1.50 -11.55 -3.68
N ARG A 161 -1.91 -11.72 -2.41
CA ARG A 161 -1.77 -10.67 -1.40
C ARG A 161 -0.81 -10.99 -0.29
N THR A 162 -0.67 -12.26 0.08
CA THR A 162 0.21 -12.65 1.18
C THR A 162 1.67 -12.45 0.80
N HIS A 163 2.34 -11.45 1.38
CA HIS A 163 3.74 -11.15 1.11
C HIS A 163 4.44 -10.50 2.29
N THR A 164 5.77 -10.49 2.22
CA THR A 164 6.61 -9.72 3.14
C THR A 164 7.21 -8.54 2.39
N ALA A 165 7.08 -7.35 2.96
CA ALA A 165 7.74 -6.14 2.51
C ALA A 165 8.75 -5.63 3.53
N THR A 166 9.80 -4.96 3.07
CA THR A 166 10.83 -4.35 3.89
C THR A 166 11.10 -2.94 3.40
N TRP A 167 11.29 -2.02 4.34
CA TRP A 167 11.74 -0.67 4.10
C TRP A 167 13.00 -0.41 4.91
N LEU A 168 14.03 0.10 4.25
CA LEU A 168 15.28 0.56 4.84
C LEU A 168 15.46 2.04 4.46
N ALA A 169 15.66 2.89 5.46
CA ALA A 169 15.98 4.30 5.24
C ALA A 169 17.21 4.73 6.02
N LEU A 170 17.97 5.65 5.41
CA LEU A 170 19.08 6.34 6.01
C LEU A 170 18.90 7.84 5.82
N THR A 171 18.94 8.58 6.92
CA THR A 171 18.98 10.05 6.92
C THR A 171 20.31 10.52 7.48
N GLN A 172 21.03 11.36 6.74
CA GLN A 172 22.25 12.01 7.21
C GLN A 172 22.01 13.51 7.31
N GLY A 173 22.15 14.08 8.51
CA GLY A 173 22.27 15.52 8.67
C GLY A 173 23.58 16.01 8.06
N LEU A 174 23.50 16.78 6.97
CA LEU A 174 24.66 17.33 6.26
C LEU A 174 25.13 18.65 6.90
N THR A 175 24.17 19.50 7.26
CA THR A 175 24.40 20.79 7.92
C THR A 175 23.44 20.97 9.09
N ALA A 176 23.35 22.18 9.66
CA ALA A 176 22.29 22.51 10.61
C ALA A 176 20.89 22.59 9.96
N PHE A 177 20.83 22.72 8.63
CA PHE A 177 19.60 22.99 7.88
C PHE A 177 19.27 21.88 6.89
N ASP A 178 20.26 21.11 6.45
CA ASP A 178 20.13 20.17 5.34
C ASP A 178 20.23 18.71 5.79
N ASP A 179 19.30 17.88 5.31
CA ASP A 179 19.35 16.43 5.43
C ASP A 179 19.41 15.78 4.04
N LEU A 180 20.24 14.75 3.89
CA LEU A 180 20.17 13.79 2.80
C LEU A 180 19.42 12.55 3.29
N ASN A 181 18.47 12.06 2.49
CA ASN A 181 17.65 10.90 2.79
C ASN A 181 17.80 9.88 1.66
N LEU A 182 18.03 8.62 2.01
CA LEU A 182 18.08 7.48 1.11
C LEU A 182 17.05 6.47 1.61
N GLY A 183 16.32 5.84 0.70
CA GLY A 183 15.35 4.81 1.04
C GLY A 183 15.35 3.70 0.01
N TRP A 184 15.17 2.48 0.49
CA TRP A 184 14.96 1.28 -0.32
C TRP A 184 13.80 0.49 0.27
N ALA A 185 12.82 0.17 -0.57
CA ALA A 185 11.77 -0.79 -0.26
C ALA A 185 11.93 -2.03 -1.13
N HIS A 186 11.60 -3.18 -0.58
CA HIS A 186 11.45 -4.43 -1.32
C HIS A 186 10.18 -5.14 -0.87
N VAL A 187 9.42 -5.67 -1.81
CA VAL A 187 8.32 -6.60 -1.56
C VAL A 187 8.59 -7.91 -2.25
N GLY A 188 8.52 -8.99 -1.48
CA GLY A 188 8.69 -10.34 -2.00
C GLY A 188 7.46 -10.81 -2.79
N ARG A 189 7.63 -11.96 -3.45
CA ARG A 189 6.57 -12.55 -4.26
C ARG A 189 5.39 -13.00 -3.41
N THR A 190 4.23 -12.97 -4.03
CA THR A 190 3.00 -13.52 -3.46
C THR A 190 2.78 -14.94 -3.99
N PRO A 191 2.03 -15.81 -3.28
CA PRO A 191 1.83 -17.18 -3.72
C PRO A 191 1.10 -17.32 -5.06
N GLY A 192 0.25 -16.37 -5.45
CA GLY A 192 -0.65 -16.52 -6.58
C GLY A 192 -0.96 -15.25 -7.35
N GLN A 193 -1.92 -15.37 -8.26
CA GLN A 193 -2.49 -14.29 -9.05
C GLN A 193 -3.97 -14.59 -9.33
N PRO A 194 -4.82 -13.58 -9.58
CA PRO A 194 -6.23 -13.80 -9.81
C PRO A 194 -6.44 -14.65 -11.07
N VAL A 195 -7.15 -15.77 -10.87
CA VAL A 195 -7.86 -16.60 -11.87
C VAL A 195 -7.01 -17.39 -12.88
N GLU A 196 -5.95 -16.86 -13.48
CA GLU A 196 -5.25 -17.57 -14.58
C GLU A 196 -4.35 -18.73 -14.12
N GLY A 197 -4.37 -19.06 -12.83
CA GLY A 197 -3.38 -19.94 -12.22
C GLY A 197 -2.01 -19.27 -12.21
N VAL A 198 -1.08 -19.79 -11.44
CA VAL A 198 0.24 -19.16 -11.29
C VAL A 198 1.01 -19.36 -12.59
N GLN A 199 1.52 -18.28 -13.19
CA GLN A 199 2.28 -18.33 -14.43
C GLN A 199 3.76 -17.98 -14.19
N ASP A 200 4.66 -18.64 -14.92
CA ASP A 200 6.05 -18.21 -15.02
C ASP A 200 6.18 -16.89 -15.82
N LYS A 201 7.39 -16.32 -15.91
CA LYS A 201 7.63 -15.09 -16.68
C LYS A 201 7.37 -15.19 -18.20
N PHE A 202 7.13 -16.40 -18.71
CA PHE A 202 6.82 -16.67 -20.12
C PHE A 202 5.33 -16.95 -20.33
N GLY A 203 4.51 -16.88 -19.28
CA GLY A 203 3.06 -17.15 -19.33
C GLY A 203 2.72 -18.64 -19.28
N ASN A 204 3.67 -19.53 -18.96
CA ASN A 204 3.37 -20.96 -18.81
C ASN A 204 2.81 -21.26 -17.42
N PRO A 205 1.86 -22.20 -17.29
CA PRO A 205 1.40 -22.67 -15.98
C PRO A 205 2.55 -23.13 -15.08
N ALA A 206 2.55 -22.69 -13.84
CA ALA A 206 3.60 -22.92 -12.85
C ALA A 206 3.00 -23.16 -11.45
N PRO A 207 3.77 -23.72 -10.50
CA PRO A 207 3.35 -23.85 -9.10
C PRO A 207 3.20 -22.49 -8.40
N ALA A 208 2.47 -22.45 -7.28
CA ALA A 208 2.36 -21.26 -6.43
C ALA A 208 3.73 -20.66 -6.05
N GLY A 209 3.83 -19.33 -6.04
CA GLY A 209 5.03 -18.55 -5.77
C GLY A 209 5.99 -18.42 -6.95
N SER A 210 5.63 -18.97 -8.12
CA SER A 210 6.49 -18.92 -9.32
C SER A 210 6.39 -17.61 -10.10
N SER A 211 5.32 -16.84 -9.90
CA SER A 211 5.12 -15.56 -10.58
C SER A 211 6.11 -14.52 -10.06
N ASP A 212 6.81 -13.88 -10.99
CA ASP A 212 7.72 -12.76 -10.72
C ASP A 212 6.92 -11.47 -10.44
N ASN A 213 6.26 -11.41 -9.28
CA ASN A 213 5.42 -10.28 -8.83
C ASN A 213 6.02 -9.52 -7.62
N GLU A 214 7.34 -9.63 -7.44
CA GLU A 214 8.10 -8.82 -6.50
C GLU A 214 8.40 -7.42 -7.05
N ALA A 215 8.76 -6.48 -6.18
CA ALA A 215 9.18 -5.14 -6.61
C ALA A 215 10.23 -4.53 -5.68
N ASN A 216 10.96 -3.55 -6.21
CA ASN A 216 11.91 -2.73 -5.48
C ASN A 216 11.61 -1.24 -5.69
N LEU A 217 11.69 -0.44 -4.65
CA LEU A 217 11.61 1.02 -4.73
C LEU A 217 12.91 1.62 -4.22
N TYR A 218 13.49 2.52 -4.99
CA TYR A 218 14.65 3.31 -4.60
C TYR A 218 14.27 4.77 -4.50
N THR A 219 14.68 5.44 -3.43
CA THR A 219 14.38 6.85 -3.21
C THR A 219 15.61 7.60 -2.72
N ILE A 220 15.75 8.85 -3.16
CA ILE A 220 16.72 9.81 -2.65
C ILE A 220 16.03 11.16 -2.48
N GLY A 221 16.36 11.86 -1.39
CA GLY A 221 15.75 13.15 -1.10
C GLY A 221 16.68 14.10 -0.37
N LEU A 222 16.61 15.37 -0.75
CA LEU A 222 17.22 16.49 -0.04
C LEU A 222 16.13 17.29 0.64
N LYS A 223 16.35 17.64 1.90
CA LYS A 223 15.44 18.46 2.70
C LYS A 223 16.21 19.62 3.29
N HIS A 224 15.71 20.84 3.08
CA HIS A 224 16.26 22.08 3.61
C HIS A 224 15.26 22.73 4.57
N ARG A 225 15.68 22.93 5.81
CA ARG A 225 14.91 23.68 6.82
C ARG A 225 15.37 25.13 6.82
N PHE A 226 14.45 26.07 6.66
CA PHE A 226 14.78 27.48 6.73
C PHE A 226 14.99 27.93 8.18
N VAL A 227 15.59 29.11 8.34
CA VAL A 227 15.93 29.69 9.66
C VAL A 227 14.70 29.89 10.55
N ASP A 228 13.52 30.13 9.96
CA ASP A 228 12.26 30.28 10.67
C ASP A 228 11.73 28.98 11.32
N LYS A 229 12.32 27.82 10.98
CA LYS A 229 11.97 26.46 11.43
C LYS A 229 10.55 25.97 11.11
N ARG A 230 9.75 26.77 10.45
CA ARG A 230 8.38 26.49 10.02
C ARG A 230 8.31 26.16 8.55
N THR A 231 9.24 26.69 7.76
CA THR A 231 9.37 26.47 6.33
C THR A 231 10.37 25.36 6.07
N THR A 232 9.99 24.40 5.23
CA THR A 232 10.88 23.35 4.74
C THR A 232 10.73 23.20 3.23
N ALA A 233 11.83 23.17 2.49
CA ALA A 233 11.85 22.79 1.08
C ALA A 233 12.37 21.36 0.93
N TYR A 234 11.88 20.64 -0.08
CA TYR A 234 12.36 19.31 -0.41
C TYR A 234 12.51 19.10 -1.92
N LEU A 235 13.39 18.18 -2.27
CA LEU A 235 13.53 17.59 -3.60
C LEU A 235 13.69 16.09 -3.42
N THR A 236 12.89 15.29 -4.11
CA THR A 236 12.93 13.83 -4.05
C THR A 236 12.92 13.23 -5.44
N TYR A 237 13.67 12.15 -5.62
CA TYR A 237 13.56 11.25 -6.77
C TYR A 237 13.20 9.85 -6.28
N SER A 238 12.38 9.14 -7.05
CA SER A 238 11.96 7.78 -6.77
C SER A 238 11.95 6.95 -8.04
N SER A 239 12.45 5.72 -7.98
CA SER A 239 12.43 4.74 -9.07
C SER A 239 11.86 3.43 -8.54
N LEU A 240 10.74 3.01 -9.10
CA LEU A 240 10.10 1.74 -8.81
C LEU A 240 10.46 0.74 -9.90
N VAL A 241 10.91 -0.45 -9.50
CA VAL A 241 11.30 -1.55 -10.36
C VAL A 241 10.39 -2.73 -10.05
N ASN A 242 9.40 -2.95 -10.89
CA ASN A 242 8.48 -4.08 -10.79
C ASN A 242 9.07 -5.31 -11.49
N GLY A 243 8.90 -6.48 -10.87
CA GLY A 243 9.01 -7.77 -11.53
C GLY A 243 7.95 -7.92 -12.62
N TYR A 244 8.12 -8.92 -13.49
CA TYR A 244 7.30 -9.07 -14.70
C TYR A 244 5.78 -9.00 -14.47
N TRP A 245 5.30 -9.57 -13.37
CA TRP A 245 3.89 -9.67 -12.97
C TRP A 245 3.51 -8.67 -11.86
N ALA A 246 4.46 -7.88 -11.34
CA ALA A 246 4.20 -6.88 -10.33
C ALA A 246 3.60 -5.61 -10.93
N HIS A 247 2.66 -4.98 -10.25
CA HIS A 247 1.94 -3.81 -10.79
C HIS A 247 1.86 -2.63 -9.82
N TYR A 248 2.76 -2.56 -8.82
CA TYR A 248 2.86 -1.44 -7.89
C TYR A 248 3.03 -0.08 -8.61
N SER A 249 2.56 0.99 -7.97
CA SER A 249 2.66 2.37 -8.47
C SER A 249 3.37 3.31 -7.47
N LEU A 250 3.77 4.48 -7.94
CA LEU A 250 4.20 5.60 -7.10
C LEU A 250 3.00 6.50 -6.80
N GLY A 251 2.89 7.00 -5.56
CA GLY A 251 1.93 8.04 -5.18
C GLY A 251 0.54 7.57 -4.74
N ALA A 252 0.25 6.26 -4.77
CA ALA A 252 -1.05 5.67 -4.42
C ALA A 252 -1.67 6.10 -3.08
N GLY A 253 -0.86 6.33 -2.04
CA GLY A 253 -1.31 6.74 -0.70
C GLY A 253 -1.04 8.20 -0.36
N GLY A 254 -0.59 9.02 -1.32
CA GLY A 254 -0.14 10.38 -1.08
C GLY A 254 -1.02 11.46 -1.75
N HIS A 255 -0.61 12.72 -1.60
CA HIS A 255 -1.24 13.85 -2.29
C HIS A 255 -0.78 14.02 -3.75
N GLY A 256 0.12 13.15 -4.24
CA GLY A 256 0.61 13.19 -5.61
C GLY A 256 -0.36 12.55 -6.59
N LEU A 257 -0.25 12.91 -7.87
CA LEU A 257 -0.90 12.12 -8.91
C LEU A 257 -0.23 10.74 -8.90
N PRO A 258 -0.99 9.66 -8.68
CA PRO A 258 -0.43 8.35 -8.80
C PRO A 258 0.12 8.15 -10.22
N THR A 259 1.24 7.45 -10.36
CA THR A 259 1.69 7.00 -11.68
C THR A 259 0.64 6.00 -12.17
N ARG A 260 -0.34 6.50 -12.93
CA ARG A 260 -1.45 5.68 -13.39
C ARG A 260 -0.91 4.62 -14.36
N ASN A 261 -1.05 3.37 -13.98
CA ASN A 261 -1.10 2.27 -14.93
C ASN A 261 -2.54 2.23 -15.47
N TYR A 262 -2.86 3.10 -16.44
CA TYR A 262 -4.23 3.28 -16.95
C TYR A 262 -4.65 2.12 -17.88
N VAL A 263 -5.78 1.47 -17.59
CA VAL A 263 -6.73 1.00 -18.60
C VAL A 263 -8.12 1.47 -18.14
N GLY A 264 -8.42 2.75 -18.37
CA GLY A 264 -9.73 3.34 -18.09
C GLY A 264 -10.41 3.93 -19.32
N ASP A 265 -9.71 4.00 -20.45
CA ASP A 265 -10.35 4.28 -21.72
C ASP A 265 -10.24 3.00 -22.53
N LYS A 266 -11.37 2.52 -23.04
CA LYS A 266 -11.36 1.71 -24.25
C LYS A 266 -10.34 2.33 -25.19
N PHE A 267 -9.28 1.60 -25.49
CA PHE A 267 -8.80 1.62 -26.85
C PHE A 267 -10.06 1.39 -27.70
N SER A 268 -10.48 2.42 -28.44
CA SER A 268 -11.46 2.25 -29.51
C SER A 268 -10.82 1.27 -30.50
N GLY A 269 -11.06 -0.01 -30.25
CA GLY A 269 -10.30 -1.13 -30.80
C GLY A 269 -9.83 -2.01 -29.66
N GLY A 270 -10.73 -2.87 -29.15
CA GLY A 270 -10.42 -3.84 -28.09
C GLY A 270 -9.23 -4.75 -28.42
N CYS A 271 -8.92 -5.69 -27.53
CA CYS A 271 -8.00 -6.79 -27.85
C CYS A 271 -8.34 -7.27 -29.27
N GLN A 272 -7.38 -7.13 -30.18
CA GLN A 272 -7.62 -7.47 -31.57
C GLN A 272 -7.95 -8.94 -31.61
N THR A 273 -9.06 -9.31 -32.24
CA THR A 273 -9.43 -10.70 -32.48
C THR A 273 -8.24 -11.41 -33.13
N GLY A 274 -7.54 -12.26 -32.37
CA GLY A 274 -6.39 -13.03 -32.84
C GLY A 274 -5.00 -12.40 -32.71
N GLY A 275 -4.80 -11.32 -31.94
CA GLY A 275 -3.47 -10.71 -31.75
C GLY A 275 -3.21 -10.25 -30.32
N ASN A 276 -2.05 -10.65 -29.76
CA ASN A 276 -1.56 -10.35 -28.42
C ASN A 276 -2.04 -9.00 -27.87
N CYS A 277 -2.83 -9.03 -26.81
CA CYS A 277 -2.95 -7.88 -25.92
C CYS A 277 -1.52 -7.61 -25.41
N GLY A 278 -0.98 -6.41 -25.65
CA GLY A 278 0.30 -6.01 -25.04
C GLY A 278 0.22 -6.16 -23.52
N ARG A 279 1.38 -6.37 -22.86
CA ARG A 279 1.46 -6.79 -21.45
C ARG A 279 0.52 -5.94 -20.56
N PRO A 280 -0.48 -6.54 -19.91
CA PRO A 280 -1.43 -5.82 -19.08
C PRO A 280 -0.75 -5.42 -17.77
N PHE A 281 -0.77 -4.12 -17.40
CA PHE A 281 -0.47 -3.53 -16.08
C PHE A 281 0.86 -3.82 -15.36
N SER A 282 1.59 -4.88 -15.73
CA SER A 282 2.64 -5.50 -14.93
C SER A 282 4.05 -5.27 -15.50
N GLY A 283 5.04 -5.22 -14.61
CA GLY A 283 6.45 -5.01 -14.95
C GLY A 283 6.80 -3.60 -15.40
N ASN A 284 5.93 -2.61 -15.16
CA ASN A 284 6.24 -1.21 -15.40
C ASN A 284 7.22 -0.67 -14.35
N ASN A 285 8.20 0.14 -14.76
CA ASN A 285 9.20 0.71 -13.87
C ASN A 285 9.08 2.25 -13.82
N PRO A 286 8.08 2.80 -13.11
CA PRO A 286 7.86 4.23 -13.09
C PRO A 286 8.92 4.96 -12.27
N GLU A 287 9.25 6.17 -12.72
CA GLU A 287 10.14 7.09 -12.02
C GLU A 287 9.43 8.42 -11.78
N ALA A 288 9.76 9.09 -10.68
CA ALA A 288 9.18 10.37 -10.33
C ALA A 288 10.21 11.31 -9.69
N VAL A 289 10.07 12.60 -10.00
CA VAL A 289 10.74 13.70 -9.30
C VAL A 289 9.67 14.58 -8.69
N SER A 290 9.85 14.97 -7.43
CA SER A 290 8.98 15.92 -6.75
C SER A 290 9.82 16.97 -6.04
N PHE A 291 9.41 18.22 -6.16
CA PHE A 291 9.92 19.31 -5.33
C PHE A 291 8.74 20.00 -4.66
N GLY A 292 8.96 20.55 -3.47
CA GLY A 292 7.89 21.26 -2.79
C GLY A 292 8.39 22.05 -1.60
N LEU A 293 7.46 22.81 -1.03
CA LEU A 293 7.66 23.64 0.14
C LEU A 293 6.49 23.40 1.10
N THR A 294 6.80 23.21 2.37
CA THR A 294 5.82 23.11 3.44
C THR A 294 6.00 24.27 4.41
N TYR A 295 4.91 24.71 5.01
CA TYR A 295 4.88 25.75 6.03
C TYR A 295 3.95 25.35 7.17
N ASP A 296 4.45 25.37 8.40
CA ASP A 296 3.70 25.11 9.63
C ASP A 296 3.32 26.44 10.31
N PHE A 297 2.01 26.69 10.50
CA PHE A 297 1.46 27.99 10.91
C PHE A 297 1.16 28.09 12.41
#